data_AF-A0A971AKV9-F1
#
_entry.id   AF-A0A971AKV9-F1
#
_cell.length_a   1.000
_cell.length_b   1.000
_cell.length_c   1.000
_cell.angle_alpha   90.00
_cell.angle_beta   90.00
_cell.angle_gamma   90.00
#
_symmetry.space_group_name_H-M   'P 1'
#
loop_
_entity.id
_entity.type
_entity.pdbx_description
1 polymer ?
#
loop_
_entity_poly.entity_id
_entity_poly.type
_entity_poly.pdbx_seq_one_letter_code
_entity_poly.pdbx_strand_id
1 'polypeptide(L)'
;MKKLSILLVLALVCSIAFGGMAVAEVQMGQAFYAAHGSYSFCVATVAMEGDVISGVLIDEFQYLAEGAVAVPNTETFTTAEGKVLASKRLNDEAYSAGMAEAGSTQNLALSYDAIEEFLVGKTLAELEALVDGKTSEDFVDAVAGSTLTDTLGYIQAVIEAVKTVK
;
A
#
# COMPACT_ATOMS: atom_id res chain seq x y z
N MET A 1 -61.64 -1.01 -3.87
CA MET A 1 -60.54 -1.96 -4.15
C MET A 1 -59.41 -1.34 -4.97
N LYS A 2 -59.65 -0.76 -6.16
CA LYS A 2 -58.59 -0.17 -7.01
C LYS A 2 -57.70 0.92 -6.35
N LYS A 3 -58.27 1.81 -5.52
CA LYS A 3 -57.50 2.88 -4.83
C LYS A 3 -56.61 2.36 -3.70
N LEU A 4 -56.98 1.25 -3.05
CA LEU A 4 -56.22 0.65 -1.96
C LEU A 4 -55.03 -0.16 -2.51
N SER A 5 -55.20 -0.79 -3.67
CA SER A 5 -54.13 -1.50 -4.39
C SER A 5 -53.04 -0.54 -4.90
N ILE A 6 -53.40 0.66 -5.36
CA ILE A 6 -52.43 1.66 -5.83
C ILE A 6 -51.60 2.22 -4.67
N LEU A 7 -52.21 2.45 -3.50
CA LEU A 7 -51.50 2.96 -2.32
C LEU A 7 -50.48 1.94 -1.77
N LEU A 8 -50.83 0.64 -1.81
CA LEU A 8 -49.94 -0.44 -1.37
C LEU A 8 -48.75 -0.63 -2.32
N VAL A 9 -48.99 -0.51 -3.62
CA VAL A 9 -47.93 -0.56 -4.65
C VAL A 9 -47.02 0.66 -4.56
N LEU A 10 -47.57 1.85 -4.30
CA LEU A 10 -46.78 3.07 -4.15
C LEU A 10 -45.93 3.04 -2.86
N ALA A 11 -46.47 2.50 -1.77
CA ALA A 11 -45.73 2.29 -0.52
C ALA A 11 -44.60 1.25 -0.70
N LEU A 12 -44.85 0.15 -1.42
CA LEU A 12 -43.84 -0.85 -1.74
C LEU A 12 -42.70 -0.28 -2.61
N VAL A 13 -43.04 0.53 -3.62
CA VAL A 13 -42.06 1.19 -4.49
C VAL A 13 -41.25 2.26 -3.73
N CYS A 14 -41.87 2.99 -2.79
CA CYS A 14 -41.13 3.93 -1.93
C CYS A 14 -40.19 3.24 -0.95
N SER A 15 -40.53 2.06 -0.42
CA SER A 15 -39.63 1.28 0.45
C SER A 15 -38.44 0.66 -0.29
N ILE A 16 -38.54 0.46 -1.61
CA ILE A 16 -37.42 -0.04 -2.44
C ILE A 16 -36.47 1.11 -2.81
N ALA A 17 -36.97 2.34 -2.91
CA ALA A 17 -36.18 3.52 -3.28
C ALA A 17 -35.42 4.18 -2.10
N PHE A 18 -35.60 3.67 -0.88
CA PHE A 18 -34.94 4.18 0.33
C PHE A 18 -34.05 3.12 1.00
N GLY A 19 -33.53 2.16 0.22
CA GLY A 19 -32.36 1.40 0.63
C GLY A 19 -31.22 2.39 0.83
N GLY A 20 -30.97 2.76 2.09
CA GLY A 20 -29.93 3.72 2.44
C GLY A 20 -28.63 3.33 1.76
N MET A 21 -28.02 4.30 1.07
CA MET A 21 -26.66 4.17 0.60
C MET A 21 -25.80 4.01 1.85
N ALA A 22 -25.51 2.76 2.23
CA ALA A 22 -24.59 2.48 3.31
C ALA A 22 -23.26 3.09 2.88
N VAL A 23 -22.78 4.07 3.63
CA VAL A 23 -21.41 4.57 3.46
C VAL A 23 -20.52 3.38 3.77
N ALA A 24 -19.74 2.92 2.80
CA ALA A 24 -18.77 1.85 3.04
C ALA A 24 -17.83 2.33 4.15
N GLU A 25 -17.79 1.58 5.24
CA GLU A 25 -16.85 1.85 6.33
C GLU A 25 -15.46 1.50 5.83
N VAL A 26 -14.58 2.50 5.79
CA VAL A 26 -13.17 2.31 5.44
C VAL A 26 -12.39 2.16 6.73
N GLN A 27 -11.74 1.02 6.90
CA GLN A 27 -10.83 0.74 8.01
C GLN A 27 -9.39 0.85 7.54
N MET A 28 -8.47 1.22 8.43
CA MET A 28 -7.05 1.38 8.09
C MET A 28 -6.16 0.48 8.93
N GLY A 29 -5.12 -0.06 8.30
CA GLY A 29 -4.05 -0.81 8.94
C GLY A 29 -2.69 -0.26 8.54
N GLN A 30 -1.69 -0.44 9.41
CA GLN A 30 -0.31 -0.07 9.12
C GLN A 30 0.65 -1.05 9.78
N ALA A 31 1.67 -1.46 9.03
CA ALA A 31 2.78 -2.27 9.54
C ALA A 31 4.13 -1.67 9.20
N PHE A 32 5.08 -1.85 10.11
CA PHE A 32 6.50 -1.68 9.85
C PHE A 32 7.10 -3.03 9.47
N TYR A 33 7.88 -3.07 8.39
CA TYR A 33 8.42 -4.32 7.86
C TYR A 33 9.82 -4.14 7.27
N ALA A 34 10.59 -5.22 7.22
CA ALA A 34 11.93 -5.25 6.62
C ALA A 34 11.86 -5.73 5.16
N ALA A 35 11.08 -5.04 4.32
CA ALA A 35 10.83 -5.47 2.94
C ALA A 35 12.11 -5.55 2.10
N HIS A 36 13.02 -4.60 2.30
CA HIS A 36 14.33 -4.54 1.65
C HIS A 36 15.46 -4.87 2.66
N GLY A 37 15.29 -5.95 3.43
CA GLY A 37 16.30 -6.45 4.36
C GLY A 37 16.67 -5.45 5.46
N SER A 38 17.97 -5.21 5.65
CA SER A 38 18.50 -4.34 6.71
C SER A 38 18.87 -2.91 6.25
N TYR A 39 18.63 -2.57 4.98
CA TYR A 39 19.04 -1.28 4.42
C TYR A 39 18.04 -0.15 4.75
N SER A 40 16.76 -0.49 4.87
CA SER A 40 15.64 0.42 5.13
C SER A 40 14.59 -0.27 5.98
N PHE A 41 13.66 0.51 6.53
CA PHE A 41 12.41 -0.04 7.04
C PHE A 41 11.25 0.46 6.20
N CYS A 42 10.38 -0.47 5.82
CA CYS A 42 9.15 -0.23 5.08
C CYS A 42 8.02 0.13 6.04
N VAL A 43 7.21 1.09 5.63
CA VAL A 43 5.91 1.42 6.20
C VAL A 43 4.87 1.09 5.14
N ALA A 44 4.08 0.04 5.38
CA ALA A 44 2.95 -0.32 4.54
C ALA A 44 1.67 0.13 5.25
N THR A 45 0.86 0.93 4.58
CA THR A 45 -0.47 1.37 5.03
C THR A 45 -1.52 0.82 4.08
N VAL A 46 -2.63 0.35 4.62
CA VAL A 46 -3.75 -0.17 3.84
C VAL A 46 -5.05 0.47 4.26
N ALA A 47 -5.94 0.68 3.29
CA ALA A 47 -7.34 0.99 3.49
C ALA A 47 -8.17 -0.23 3.04
N MET A 48 -9.11 -0.66 3.87
CA MET A 48 -9.99 -1.81 3.64
C MET A 48 -11.44 -1.34 3.58
N GLU A 49 -12.18 -1.82 2.58
CA GLU A 49 -13.65 -1.76 2.54
C GLU A 49 -14.19 -3.18 2.75
N GLY A 50 -14.61 -3.48 3.98
CA GLY A 50 -14.92 -4.84 4.38
C GLY A 50 -13.65 -5.73 4.35
N ASP A 51 -13.67 -6.80 3.57
CA ASP A 51 -12.56 -7.75 3.43
C ASP A 51 -11.63 -7.46 2.24
N VAL A 52 -11.92 -6.40 1.47
CA VAL A 52 -11.20 -6.05 0.24
C VAL A 52 -10.34 -4.81 0.45
N ILE A 53 -9.11 -4.86 -0.08
CA ILE A 53 -8.21 -3.71 -0.12
C ILE A 53 -8.77 -2.65 -1.09
N SER A 54 -9.04 -1.45 -0.57
CA SER A 54 -9.46 -0.28 -1.35
C SER A 54 -8.29 0.64 -1.69
N GLY A 55 -7.19 0.57 -0.94
CA GLY A 55 -5.96 1.32 -1.21
C GLY A 55 -4.77 0.80 -0.43
N VAL A 56 -3.58 1.04 -0.97
CA VAL A 56 -2.29 0.67 -0.37
C VAL A 56 -1.34 1.86 -0.52
N LEU A 57 -0.50 2.08 0.48
CA LEU A 57 0.63 3.00 0.41
C LEU A 57 1.87 2.29 0.97
N ILE A 58 2.90 2.17 0.15
CA ILE A 58 4.23 1.70 0.51
C ILE A 58 5.17 2.89 0.52
N ASP A 59 5.93 3.02 1.58
CA ASP A 59 7.08 3.90 1.65
C ASP A 59 8.19 3.20 2.42
N GLU A 60 9.42 3.60 2.17
CA GLU A 60 10.59 3.14 2.90
C GLU A 60 11.35 4.31 3.47
N PHE A 61 11.88 4.13 4.67
CA PHE A 61 12.69 5.13 5.33
C PHE A 61 14.11 4.62 5.48
N GLN A 62 15.07 5.48 5.15
CA GLN A 62 16.49 5.20 5.21
C GLN A 62 17.26 6.46 5.59
N TYR A 63 18.45 6.29 6.16
CA TYR A 63 19.42 7.38 6.27
C TYR A 63 20.00 7.72 4.89
N LEU A 64 19.55 8.82 4.31
CA LEU A 64 20.00 9.39 3.03
C LEU A 64 20.97 10.55 3.26
N ALA A 65 21.60 11.07 2.21
CA ALA A 65 22.50 12.24 2.32
C ALA A 65 21.76 13.48 2.87
N GLU A 66 22.46 14.38 3.58
CA GLU A 66 21.89 15.60 4.18
C GLU A 66 21.16 16.54 3.21
N GLY A 67 21.37 16.40 1.90
CA GLY A 67 20.59 17.12 0.88
C GLY A 67 19.17 16.63 0.67
N ALA A 68 18.79 15.49 1.27
CA ALA A 68 17.44 14.93 1.19
C ALA A 68 16.45 15.73 2.05
N VAL A 69 15.17 15.67 1.67
CA VAL A 69 14.06 16.11 2.51
C VAL A 69 13.92 15.14 3.67
N ALA A 70 14.44 15.54 4.83
CA ALA A 70 14.43 14.76 6.06
C ALA A 70 13.03 14.67 6.67
N VAL A 71 12.83 13.66 7.53
CA VAL A 71 11.66 13.61 8.41
C VAL A 71 11.64 14.81 9.38
N PRO A 72 10.47 15.25 9.86
CA PRO A 72 10.39 16.27 10.90
C PRO A 72 11.20 15.89 12.15
N ASN A 73 11.75 16.90 12.83
CA ASN A 73 12.59 16.77 14.02
C ASN A 73 13.84 15.89 13.81
N THR A 74 14.44 15.91 12.61
CA THR A 74 15.60 15.08 12.24
C THR A 74 16.80 15.24 13.20
N GLU A 75 16.96 16.43 13.80
CA GLU A 75 17.98 16.75 14.79
C GLU A 75 17.87 15.95 16.09
N THR A 76 16.72 15.29 16.33
CA THR A 76 16.47 14.47 17.51
C THR A 76 16.78 12.98 17.27
N PHE A 77 17.03 12.56 16.03
CA PHE A 77 17.35 11.18 15.69
C PHE A 77 18.86 10.93 15.69
N THR A 78 19.28 9.71 16.07
CA THR A 78 20.67 9.27 15.95
C THR A 78 20.99 9.02 14.48
N THR A 79 21.71 9.93 13.83
CA THR A 79 22.13 9.79 12.43
C THR A 79 23.53 9.22 12.31
N ALA A 80 23.81 8.55 11.19
CA ALA A 80 25.20 8.40 10.74
C ALA A 80 25.71 9.77 10.25
N GLU A 81 27.00 10.06 10.45
CA GLU A 81 27.61 11.32 10.03
C GLU A 81 27.32 11.60 8.53
N GLY A 82 26.86 12.82 8.24
CA GLY A 82 26.52 13.24 6.87
C GLY A 82 25.22 12.65 6.32
N LYS A 83 24.34 12.11 7.18
CA LYS A 83 23.06 11.53 6.76
C LYS A 83 21.87 12.03 7.59
N VAL A 84 20.69 11.95 6.99
CA VAL A 84 19.39 12.26 7.62
C VAL A 84 18.40 11.13 7.36
N LEU A 85 17.55 10.82 8.34
CA LEU A 85 16.45 9.88 8.14
C LEU A 85 15.42 10.51 7.20
N ALA A 86 15.09 9.84 6.11
CA ALA A 86 14.22 10.37 5.08
C ALA A 86 13.36 9.27 4.44
N SER A 87 12.17 9.67 3.98
CA SER A 87 11.31 8.86 3.12
C SER A 87 11.95 8.72 1.74
N LYS A 88 12.01 7.51 1.20
CA LYS A 88 12.49 7.26 -0.17
C LYS A 88 11.47 7.76 -1.18
N ARG A 89 10.17 7.64 -0.91
CA ARG A 89 9.13 8.11 -1.85
C ARG A 89 9.09 9.63 -1.95
N LEU A 90 9.25 10.35 -0.84
CA LEU A 90 9.36 11.81 -0.84
C LEU A 90 10.64 12.30 -1.55
N ASN A 91 11.69 11.48 -1.55
CA ASN A 91 12.97 11.77 -2.18
C ASN A 91 13.20 10.92 -3.43
N ASP A 92 12.13 10.51 -4.13
CA ASP A 92 12.20 9.50 -5.20
C ASP A 92 13.18 9.87 -6.30
N GLU A 93 13.17 11.13 -6.77
CA GLU A 93 14.08 11.58 -7.82
C GLU A 93 15.56 11.40 -7.41
N ALA A 94 15.92 11.90 -6.23
CA ALA A 94 17.29 11.83 -5.72
C ALA A 94 17.71 10.39 -5.41
N TYR A 95 16.82 9.58 -4.84
CA TYR A 95 17.10 8.18 -4.53
C TYR A 95 17.22 7.32 -5.81
N SER A 96 16.31 7.52 -6.75
CA SER A 96 16.27 6.78 -8.02
C SER A 96 17.45 7.13 -8.92
N ALA A 97 18.05 8.32 -8.80
CA ALA A 97 19.31 8.63 -9.48
C ALA A 97 20.43 7.65 -9.07
N GLY A 98 20.55 7.35 -7.77
CA GLY A 98 21.50 6.34 -7.28
C GLY A 98 21.15 4.92 -7.72
N MET A 99 19.85 4.58 -7.80
CA MET A 99 19.42 3.30 -8.37
C MET A 99 19.77 3.17 -9.85
N ALA A 100 19.67 4.25 -10.63
CA ALA A 100 20.04 4.26 -12.04
C ALA A 100 21.54 4.01 -12.25
N GLU A 101 22.40 4.57 -11.39
CA GLU A 101 23.83 4.25 -11.37
C GLU A 101 24.11 2.77 -11.08
N ALA A 102 23.26 2.14 -10.27
CA ALA A 102 23.27 0.69 -10.00
C ALA A 102 22.58 -0.15 -11.09
N GLY A 103 22.09 0.47 -12.17
CA GLY A 103 21.51 -0.20 -13.33
C GLY A 103 19.98 -0.26 -13.37
N SER A 104 19.27 0.38 -12.44
CA SER A 104 17.81 0.50 -12.53
C SER A 104 17.39 1.33 -13.73
N THR A 105 16.34 0.90 -14.42
CA THR A 105 15.74 1.61 -15.56
C THR A 105 14.50 2.40 -15.18
N GLN A 106 14.07 2.29 -13.92
CA GLN A 106 12.82 2.86 -13.43
C GLN A 106 13.03 3.52 -12.06
N ASN A 107 12.28 4.59 -11.81
CA ASN A 107 12.18 5.19 -10.50
C ASN A 107 11.51 4.24 -9.50
N LEU A 108 11.93 4.33 -8.24
CA LEU A 108 11.43 3.54 -7.13
C LEU A 108 9.91 3.69 -6.96
N ALA A 109 9.42 4.93 -6.93
CA ALA A 109 8.01 5.23 -6.68
C ALA A 109 7.09 4.56 -7.71
N LEU A 110 7.51 4.49 -8.99
CA LEU A 110 6.72 3.81 -10.03
C LEU A 110 6.58 2.31 -9.77
N SER A 111 7.62 1.67 -9.20
CA SER A 111 7.51 0.26 -8.81
C SER A 111 6.64 0.07 -7.58
N TYR A 112 6.67 1.00 -6.62
CA TYR A 112 5.71 0.99 -5.50
C TYR A 112 4.28 1.15 -5.98
N ASP A 113 4.01 2.12 -6.86
CA ASP A 113 2.69 2.34 -7.45
C ASP A 113 2.18 1.07 -8.14
N ALA A 114 3.02 0.40 -8.93
CA ALA A 114 2.65 -0.85 -9.60
C ALA A 114 2.31 -1.98 -8.61
N ILE A 115 3.06 -2.10 -7.51
CA ILE A 115 2.77 -3.08 -6.44
C ILE A 115 1.48 -2.72 -5.73
N GLU A 116 1.28 -1.46 -5.36
CA GLU A 116 0.07 -0.96 -4.72
C GLU A 116 -1.17 -1.27 -5.56
N GLU A 117 -1.15 -0.88 -6.84
CA GLU A 117 -2.23 -1.12 -7.80
C GLU A 117 -2.51 -2.61 -7.98
N PHE A 118 -1.48 -3.44 -8.05
CA PHE A 118 -1.63 -4.89 -8.16
C PHE A 118 -2.37 -5.51 -6.97
N LEU A 119 -2.21 -4.94 -5.76
CA LEU A 119 -2.80 -5.44 -4.52
C LEU A 119 -4.23 -4.94 -4.27
N VAL A 120 -4.62 -3.80 -4.83
CA VAL A 120 -5.99 -3.29 -4.73
C VAL A 120 -7.00 -4.31 -5.28
N GLY A 121 -8.13 -4.45 -4.58
CA GLY A 121 -9.19 -5.39 -4.93
C GLY A 121 -8.98 -6.82 -4.43
N LYS A 122 -7.85 -7.12 -3.78
CA LYS A 122 -7.59 -8.43 -3.17
C LYS A 122 -8.02 -8.49 -1.72
N THR A 123 -8.34 -9.69 -1.26
CA THR A 123 -8.58 -10.04 0.14
C THR A 123 -7.30 -10.54 0.81
N LEU A 124 -7.27 -10.59 2.14
CA LEU A 124 -6.15 -11.18 2.89
C LEU A 124 -5.86 -12.62 2.45
N ALA A 125 -6.90 -13.44 2.28
CA ALA A 125 -6.74 -14.84 1.90
C ALA A 125 -6.09 -15.00 0.51
N GLU A 126 -6.44 -14.14 -0.44
CA GLU A 126 -5.81 -14.14 -1.76
C GLU A 126 -4.34 -13.69 -1.70
N LEU A 127 -4.00 -12.74 -0.82
CA LEU A 127 -2.61 -12.34 -0.61
C LEU A 127 -1.77 -13.44 0.04
N GLU A 128 -2.30 -14.12 1.06
CA GLU A 128 -1.61 -15.24 1.72
C GLU A 128 -1.39 -16.39 0.73
N ALA A 129 -2.39 -16.71 -0.09
CA ALA A 129 -2.26 -17.72 -1.13
C ALA A 129 -1.27 -17.32 -2.25
N LEU A 130 -1.20 -16.03 -2.57
CA LEU A 130 -0.28 -15.49 -3.58
C LEU A 130 1.19 -15.70 -3.18
N VAL A 131 1.52 -15.56 -1.90
CA VAL A 131 2.90 -15.65 -1.39
C VAL A 131 3.28 -17.02 -0.85
N ASP A 132 2.33 -17.94 -0.67
CA ASP A 132 2.56 -19.24 -0.06
C ASP A 132 3.59 -20.09 -0.85
N GLY A 133 4.62 -20.54 -0.15
CA GLY A 133 5.73 -21.30 -0.72
C GLY A 133 6.58 -20.56 -1.76
N LYS A 134 6.43 -19.24 -1.89
CA LYS A 134 7.17 -18.42 -2.87
C LYS A 134 8.44 -17.80 -2.29
N THR A 135 9.34 -17.49 -3.20
CA THR A 135 10.62 -16.82 -2.94
C THR A 135 10.69 -15.49 -3.70
N SER A 136 11.66 -14.64 -3.40
CA SER A 136 11.81 -13.36 -4.12
C SER A 136 12.02 -13.56 -5.62
N GLU A 137 12.68 -14.64 -6.04
CA GLU A 137 12.90 -14.99 -7.45
C GLU A 137 11.58 -15.21 -8.21
N ASP A 138 10.55 -15.74 -7.53
CA ASP A 138 9.22 -15.93 -8.12
C ASP A 138 8.50 -14.60 -8.41
N PHE A 139 8.95 -13.49 -7.83
CA PHE A 139 8.32 -12.18 -7.89
C PHE A 139 9.07 -11.13 -8.72
N VAL A 140 10.23 -11.47 -9.29
CA VAL A 140 11.08 -10.51 -10.05
C VAL A 140 10.34 -9.91 -11.25
N ASP A 141 9.31 -10.58 -11.79
CA ASP A 141 8.46 -10.07 -12.88
C ASP A 141 6.96 -10.35 -12.66
N ALA A 142 6.56 -10.74 -11.44
CA ALA A 142 5.17 -11.13 -11.16
C ALA A 142 4.20 -9.93 -11.15
N VAL A 143 4.73 -8.74 -10.87
CA VAL A 143 3.99 -7.48 -10.84
C VAL A 143 4.41 -6.65 -12.04
N ALA A 144 3.54 -6.57 -13.04
CA ALA A 144 3.78 -5.75 -14.21
C ALA A 144 3.99 -4.28 -13.80
N GLY A 145 5.12 -3.70 -14.20
CA GLY A 145 5.49 -2.32 -13.87
C GLY A 145 6.34 -2.17 -12.60
N SER A 146 6.62 -3.25 -11.85
CA SER A 146 7.66 -3.26 -10.82
C SER A 146 8.96 -3.84 -11.37
N THR A 147 10.09 -3.19 -11.10
CA THR A 147 11.44 -3.72 -11.40
C THR A 147 12.19 -4.12 -10.13
N LEU A 148 11.52 -4.10 -8.96
CA LEU A 148 12.15 -4.34 -7.67
C LEU A 148 12.28 -5.83 -7.38
N THR A 149 13.49 -6.27 -7.07
CA THR A 149 13.78 -7.64 -6.61
C THR A 149 13.07 -8.01 -5.31
N ASP A 150 12.73 -7.00 -4.50
CA ASP A 150 12.12 -7.15 -3.18
C ASP A 150 10.58 -7.08 -3.23
N THR A 151 9.98 -7.20 -4.41
CA THR A 151 8.53 -7.17 -4.61
C THR A 151 7.77 -8.08 -3.63
N LEU A 152 8.26 -9.31 -3.38
CA LEU A 152 7.68 -10.21 -2.38
C LEU A 152 7.68 -9.60 -0.97
N GLY A 153 8.77 -8.95 -0.56
CA GLY A 153 8.89 -8.33 0.75
C GLY A 153 7.89 -7.18 0.96
N TYR A 154 7.63 -6.40 -0.09
CA TYR A 154 6.60 -5.34 -0.05
C TYR A 154 5.18 -5.91 0.05
N ILE A 155 4.88 -7.00 -0.69
CA ILE A 155 3.58 -7.68 -0.59
C ILE A 155 3.39 -8.25 0.83
N GLN A 156 4.44 -8.81 1.43
CA GLN A 156 4.40 -9.28 2.82
C GLN A 156 4.18 -8.14 3.81
N ALA A 157 4.81 -6.98 3.61
CA ALA A 157 4.56 -5.80 4.44
C ALA A 157 3.08 -5.38 4.42
N VAL A 158 2.44 -5.44 3.23
CA VAL A 158 1.01 -5.16 3.06
C VAL A 158 0.14 -6.21 3.75
N ILE A 159 0.48 -7.50 3.66
CA ILE A 159 -0.21 -8.57 4.41
C ILE A 159 -0.19 -8.30 5.90
N GLU A 160 0.96 -7.91 6.46
CA GLU A 160 1.07 -7.56 7.87
C GLU A 160 0.26 -6.31 8.21
N ALA A 161 0.21 -5.30 7.32
CA ALA A 161 -0.63 -4.13 7.50
C ALA A 161 -2.13 -4.49 7.53
N VAL A 162 -2.60 -5.37 6.64
CA VAL A 162 -3.99 -5.86 6.63
C VAL A 162 -4.37 -6.53 7.95
N LYS A 163 -3.46 -7.30 8.56
CA LYS A 163 -3.69 -7.95 9.86
C LYS A 163 -3.81 -6.97 11.04
N THR A 164 -3.43 -5.70 10.85
CA THR A 164 -3.53 -4.66 11.89
C THR A 164 -4.78 -3.79 11.79
N VAL A 165 -5.60 -3.99 10.76
CA VAL A 165 -6.80 -3.18 10.47
C VAL A 165 -7.76 -3.20 11.67
N LYS A 166 -8.28 -2.01 12.00
CA LYS A 166 -9.21 -1.78 13.12
C LYS A 166 -10.32 -0.84 12.71
#